data_AF-A0A8S3I6U9-F1
#
_entry.id   AF-A0A8S3I6U9-F1
#
_cell.length_a   1.000
_cell.length_b   1.000
_cell.length_c   1.000
_cell.angle_alpha   90.00
_cell.angle_beta   90.00
_cell.angle_gamma   90.00
#
_symmetry.space_group_name_H-M   'P 1'
#
loop_
_entity.id
_entity.type
_entity.pdbx_description
1 polymer ?
#
loop_
_entity_poly.entity_id
_entity_poly.type
_entity_poly.pdbx_seq_one_letter_code
_entity_poly.pdbx_strand_id
1 'polypeptide(L)'
;RIIDNTNIYFTQSIYDIWCQENILSNSLVLYPNRIRAGIYHTSNIKSVVYNLIDDDDNNSLFSIKTKRLVDFYFFILNITRPFDINREYQNLYVLHLQATIITIDGNSTEQAK
;
A
#
# COMPACT_ATOMS: atom_id res chain seq x y z
N ARG A 1 9.72 -3.48 -32.48
CA ARG A 1 9.18 -2.40 -31.63
C ARG A 1 8.30 -3.08 -30.59
N ILE A 2 8.84 -3.35 -29.41
CA ILE A 2 8.06 -3.96 -28.33
C ILE A 2 7.09 -2.87 -27.87
N ILE A 3 5.80 -3.18 -27.90
CA ILE A 3 4.76 -2.27 -27.40
C ILE A 3 4.87 -2.41 -25.88
N ASP A 4 5.59 -1.49 -25.25
CA ASP A 4 5.65 -1.41 -23.79
C ASP A 4 4.22 -1.26 -23.29
N ASN A 5 3.86 -2.10 -22.32
CA ASN A 5 2.55 -2.11 -21.69
C ASN A 5 2.35 -0.72 -21.04
N THR A 6 1.53 0.13 -21.65
CA THR A 6 1.41 1.57 -21.34
C THR A 6 0.71 1.88 -20.02
N ASN A 7 0.40 0.83 -19.26
CA ASN A 7 -0.65 0.81 -18.28
C ASN A 7 -0.10 0.14 -17.00
N ILE A 8 0.53 0.95 -16.16
CA ILE A 8 1.11 0.56 -14.88
C ILE A 8 0.01 0.66 -13.84
N TYR A 9 -0.40 -0.48 -13.27
CA TYR A 9 -1.50 -0.55 -12.32
C TYR A 9 -1.12 -1.32 -11.07
N PHE A 10 -1.87 -1.06 -10.00
CA PHE A 10 -1.87 -1.94 -8.84
C PHE A 10 -2.23 -3.38 -9.24
N THR A 11 -1.62 -4.36 -8.55
CA THR A 11 -1.94 -5.78 -8.75
C THR A 11 -3.40 -6.13 -8.44
N GLN A 12 -4.06 -5.33 -7.59
CA GLN A 12 -5.47 -5.39 -7.29
C GLN A 12 -6.02 -3.99 -7.00
N SER A 13 -7.31 -3.81 -7.21
CA SER A 13 -8.03 -2.60 -6.81
C SER A 13 -8.41 -2.58 -5.33
N ILE A 14 -8.48 -3.76 -4.68
CA ILE A 14 -8.83 -3.93 -3.26
C ILE A 14 -7.91 -4.98 -2.63
N TYR A 15 -7.34 -4.70 -1.45
CA TYR A 15 -6.47 -5.60 -0.71
C TYR A 15 -7.02 -5.96 0.68
N ASP A 16 -7.42 -7.22 0.86
CA ASP A 16 -7.86 -7.73 2.17
C ASP A 16 -6.67 -8.02 3.09
N ILE A 17 -6.65 -7.37 4.25
CA ILE A 17 -5.63 -7.50 5.30
C ILE A 17 -6.32 -7.81 6.63
N TRP A 18 -5.86 -8.86 7.32
CA TRP A 18 -6.32 -9.19 8.67
C TRP A 18 -5.24 -8.83 9.70
N CYS A 19 -5.65 -8.27 10.83
CA CYS A 19 -4.79 -8.05 11.98
C CYS A 19 -5.50 -8.46 13.28
N GLN A 20 -4.71 -8.78 14.31
CA GLN A 20 -5.20 -9.05 15.65
C GLN A 20 -5.32 -7.75 16.45
N GLU A 21 -6.24 -7.68 17.40
CA GLU A 21 -6.30 -6.58 18.37
C GLU A 21 -5.27 -6.73 19.51
N ASN A 22 -5.05 -5.65 20.27
CA ASN A 22 -4.21 -5.64 21.48
C ASN A 22 -2.78 -6.14 21.29
N ILE A 23 -2.18 -5.83 20.14
CA ILE A 23 -0.84 -6.35 19.83
C ILE A 23 0.21 -5.56 20.63
N LEU A 24 1.04 -6.27 21.39
CA LEU A 24 1.98 -5.70 22.36
C LEU A 24 3.24 -5.04 21.74
N SER A 25 3.31 -4.87 20.41
CA SER A 25 4.53 -4.45 19.70
C SER A 25 4.37 -3.14 18.96
N ASN A 26 5.33 -2.25 19.14
CA ASN A 26 5.31 -0.82 18.77
C ASN A 26 5.30 -0.53 17.25
N SER A 27 5.37 -1.55 16.39
CA SER A 27 5.24 -1.38 14.94
C SER A 27 4.98 -2.74 14.29
N LEU A 28 3.75 -2.99 13.86
CA LEU A 28 3.39 -4.24 13.19
C LEU A 28 3.29 -4.03 11.70
N VAL A 29 4.01 -4.88 10.97
CA VAL A 29 3.94 -4.91 9.51
C VAL A 29 2.76 -5.77 9.10
N LEU A 30 1.87 -5.21 8.30
CA LEU A 30 0.71 -5.87 7.74
C LEU A 30 0.97 -6.29 6.29
N TYR A 31 0.55 -7.49 5.94
CA TYR A 31 0.66 -8.04 4.60
C TYR A 31 -0.71 -8.53 4.11
N PRO A 32 -1.04 -8.34 2.82
CA PRO A 32 -2.25 -8.92 2.27
C PRO A 32 -2.20 -10.44 2.29
N ASN A 33 -3.35 -11.05 2.50
CA ASN A 33 -3.44 -12.48 2.79
C ASN A 33 -3.12 -13.41 1.61
N ARG A 34 -3.20 -12.93 0.37
CA ARG A 34 -3.23 -13.82 -0.82
C ARG A 34 -2.33 -13.41 -1.98
N ILE A 35 -2.02 -12.12 -2.12
CA ILE A 35 -1.36 -11.57 -3.31
C ILE A 35 -0.34 -10.53 -2.88
N ARG A 36 0.74 -10.40 -3.67
CA ARG A 36 1.76 -9.37 -3.48
C ARG A 36 1.14 -7.99 -3.66
N ALA A 37 1.13 -7.19 -2.62
CA ALA A 37 0.60 -5.83 -2.62
C ALA A 37 1.55 -4.85 -3.32
N GLY A 38 1.12 -4.28 -4.45
CA GLY A 38 1.89 -3.22 -5.09
C GLY A 38 1.73 -3.17 -6.60
N ILE A 39 2.83 -2.85 -7.27
CA ILE A 39 2.90 -2.57 -8.71
C ILE A 39 4.07 -3.37 -9.29
N TYR A 40 3.76 -4.13 -10.35
CA TYR A 40 4.79 -4.73 -11.22
C TYR A 40 5.43 -3.65 -12.06
N HIS A 41 6.76 -3.66 -12.17
CA HIS A 41 7.46 -2.72 -13.04
C HIS A 41 7.87 -3.37 -14.37
N THR A 42 7.66 -2.63 -15.44
CA THR A 42 8.37 -2.82 -16.71
C THR A 42 9.53 -1.81 -16.77
N SER A 43 10.41 -1.93 -17.75
CA SER A 43 11.71 -1.24 -17.85
C SER A 43 11.69 0.30 -17.78
N ASN A 44 10.52 0.94 -17.80
CA ASN A 44 10.35 2.40 -17.82
C ASN A 44 10.05 3.06 -16.46
N ILE A 45 9.87 2.29 -15.38
CA ILE A 45 9.62 2.85 -14.04
C ILE A 45 10.93 3.22 -13.34
N LYS A 46 11.08 4.50 -12.93
CA LYS A 46 12.18 4.98 -12.09
C LYS A 46 11.89 4.73 -10.61
N SER A 47 10.70 5.11 -10.16
CA SER A 47 10.27 4.90 -8.78
C SER A 47 8.74 4.88 -8.66
N VAL A 48 8.28 4.29 -7.57
CA VAL A 48 6.89 4.35 -7.11
C VAL A 48 6.93 4.85 -5.67
N VAL A 49 5.99 5.70 -5.31
CA VAL A 49 5.80 6.18 -3.93
C VAL A 49 4.34 5.96 -3.55
N TYR A 50 4.12 5.16 -2.51
CA TYR A 50 2.80 4.92 -1.94
C TYR A 50 2.47 5.91 -0.82
N ASN A 51 1.24 6.41 -0.80
CA ASN A 51 0.69 7.28 0.24
C ASN A 51 -0.72 6.80 0.63
N LEU A 52 -1.13 7.09 1.87
CA LEU A 52 -2.52 7.00 2.31
C LEU A 52 -3.15 8.38 2.11
N ILE A 53 -4.31 8.46 1.45
CA ILE A 53 -4.93 9.75 1.07
C ILE A 53 -6.11 10.17 1.96
N ASP A 54 -6.70 9.23 2.71
CA ASP A 54 -7.85 9.49 3.60
C ASP A 54 -7.62 8.93 5.02
N ASP A 55 -6.38 9.01 5.54
CA ASP A 55 -6.04 8.46 6.86
C ASP A 55 -6.40 9.38 8.04
N ASP A 56 -6.95 10.57 7.76
CA ASP A 56 -7.32 11.57 8.78
C ASP A 56 -8.37 11.01 9.75
N ASP A 57 -9.33 10.22 9.26
CA ASP A 57 -10.34 9.56 10.11
C ASP A 57 -9.74 8.50 11.04
N ASN A 58 -8.59 7.94 10.68
CA ASN A 58 -7.88 6.95 11.49
C ASN A 58 -6.74 7.57 12.31
N ASN A 59 -6.65 8.91 12.42
CA ASN A 59 -5.71 9.62 13.29
C ASN A 59 -4.23 9.18 13.13
N SER A 60 -3.76 8.86 11.92
CA SER A 60 -2.39 8.33 11.70
C SER A 60 -2.10 6.97 12.35
N LEU A 61 -3.13 6.15 12.60
CA LEU A 61 -3.02 4.79 13.11
C LEU A 61 -2.24 3.87 12.17
N PHE A 62 -2.28 4.18 10.87
CA PHE A 62 -1.58 3.43 9.85
C PHE A 62 -0.48 4.28 9.21
N SER A 63 0.57 3.62 8.75
CA SER A 63 1.60 4.25 7.91
C SER A 63 1.97 3.32 6.79
N ILE A 64 2.30 3.89 5.64
CA ILE A 64 2.67 3.13 4.45
C ILE A 64 4.10 3.41 4.05
N LYS A 65 4.81 2.38 3.61
CA LYS A 65 6.17 2.47 3.11
C LYS A 65 6.29 1.76 1.77
N THR A 66 7.19 2.25 0.93
CA THR A 66 7.51 1.60 -0.34
C THR A 66 8.77 0.75 -0.19
N LYS A 67 8.75 -0.48 -0.72
CA LYS A 67 9.92 -1.35 -0.80
C LYS A 67 10.04 -1.92 -2.21
N ARG A 68 11.17 -1.69 -2.86
CA ARG A 68 11.47 -2.30 -4.17
C ARG A 68 12.19 -3.63 -3.96
N LEU A 69 11.75 -4.69 -4.61
CA LEU A 69 12.52 -5.92 -4.78
C LEU A 69 12.47 -6.34 -6.25
N VAL A 70 13.64 -6.39 -6.88
CA VAL A 70 13.82 -6.74 -8.29
C VAL A 70 12.87 -5.92 -9.16
N ASP A 71 11.82 -6.58 -9.64
CA ASP A 71 10.86 -6.10 -10.62
C ASP A 71 9.52 -5.65 -10.02
N PHE A 72 9.47 -5.48 -8.70
CA PHE A 72 8.24 -5.20 -7.99
C PHE A 72 8.42 -4.11 -6.93
N TYR A 73 7.48 -3.16 -6.90
CA TYR A 73 7.38 -2.15 -5.85
C TYR A 73 6.27 -2.55 -4.89
N PHE A 74 6.64 -3.04 -3.71
CA PHE A 74 5.72 -3.39 -2.65
C PHE A 74 5.28 -2.15 -1.88
N PHE A 75 3.99 -2.10 -1.53
CA PHE A 75 3.59 -1.29 -0.39
C PHE A 75 3.61 -2.13 0.88
N ILE A 76 4.02 -1.51 1.97
CA ILE A 76 4.10 -2.11 3.29
C ILE A 76 3.28 -1.23 4.23
N LEU A 77 2.19 -1.78 4.73
CA LEU A 77 1.34 -1.11 5.71
C LEU A 77 1.84 -1.43 7.12
N ASN A 78 1.90 -0.44 8.00
CA ASN A 78 2.28 -0.62 9.40
C ASN A 78 1.24 0.00 10.32
N ILE A 79 1.03 -0.62 11.48
CA ILE A 79 0.27 -0.03 12.57
C ILE A 79 1.23 0.78 13.45
N THR A 80 0.95 2.07 13.65
CA THR A 80 1.77 2.99 14.44
C THR A 80 1.34 3.03 15.92
N ARG A 81 0.06 2.79 16.19
CA ARG A 81 -0.54 2.77 17.54
C ARG A 81 -1.31 1.45 17.75
N PRO A 82 -0.61 0.34 18.03
CA PRO A 82 -1.21 -1.00 18.05
C PRO A 82 -2.23 -1.21 19.17
N PHE A 83 -2.15 -0.45 20.26
CA PHE A 83 -3.10 -0.51 21.38
C PHE A 83 -4.45 0.11 21.05
N ASP A 84 -4.52 0.92 19.99
CA ASP A 84 -5.79 1.52 19.53
C ASP A 84 -6.57 0.57 18.61
N ILE A 85 -5.96 -0.54 18.18
CA ILE A 85 -6.65 -1.60 17.45
C ILE A 85 -7.46 -2.41 18.45
N ASN A 86 -8.77 -2.17 18.47
CA ASN A 86 -9.72 -2.83 19.34
C ASN A 86 -11.04 -3.03 18.60
N ARG A 87 -11.43 -4.29 18.45
CA ARG A 87 -12.59 -4.72 17.66
C ARG A 87 -13.92 -4.25 18.25
N GLU A 88 -14.00 -3.99 19.55
CA GLU A 88 -15.21 -3.50 20.21
C GLU A 88 -15.53 -2.05 19.83
N TYR A 89 -14.50 -1.24 19.56
CA TYR A 89 -14.66 0.15 19.11
C TYR A 89 -14.73 0.25 17.59
N GLN A 90 -13.85 -0.47 16.88
CA GLN A 90 -13.80 -0.47 15.41
C GLN A 90 -13.24 -1.81 14.91
N ASN A 91 -14.04 -2.52 14.13
CA ASN A 91 -13.68 -3.83 13.58
C ASN A 91 -13.32 -3.82 12.08
N LEU A 92 -13.41 -2.66 11.43
CA LEU A 92 -13.10 -2.47 10.02
C LEU A 92 -12.45 -1.11 9.80
N TYR A 93 -11.35 -1.11 9.04
CA TYR A 93 -10.65 0.08 8.59
C TYR A 93 -10.61 0.04 7.06
N VAL A 94 -11.11 1.10 6.42
CA VAL A 94 -11.03 1.26 4.97
C VAL A 94 -9.96 2.31 4.70
N LEU A 95 -8.89 1.92 4.01
CA LEU A 95 -7.79 2.79 3.68
C LEU A 95 -7.80 3.05 2.17
N HIS A 96 -7.55 4.28 1.77
CA HIS A 96 -7.37 4.61 0.36
C HIS A 96 -5.88 4.82 0.09
N LEU A 97 -5.35 4.04 -0.84
CA LEU A 97 -3.96 4.07 -1.26
C LEU A 97 -3.83 4.83 -2.56
N GLN A 98 -2.81 5.68 -2.65
CA GLN A 98 -2.38 6.30 -3.89
C GLN A 98 -0.93 5.95 -4.17
N ALA A 99 -0.66 5.44 -5.36
CA ALA A 99 0.68 5.28 -5.89
C ALA A 99 1.00 6.43 -6.84
N THR A 100 2.04 7.18 -6.54
CA THR A 100 2.67 8.10 -7.51
C THR A 100 3.75 7.34 -8.24
N ILE A 101 3.57 7.15 -9.55
CA ILE A 101 4.46 6.38 -10.41
C ILE A 101 5.28 7.37 -11.25
N ILE A 102 6.60 7.30 -11.12
CA ILE A 102 7.54 8.16 -11.82
C ILE A 102 8.24 7.32 -12.89
N THR A 103 8.06 7.71 -14.15
CA THR A 103 8.66 7.05 -15.32
C THR A 103 9.74 7.94 -15.95
N ILE A 104 10.32 7.48 -17.06
CA ILE A 104 11.20 8.31 -17.88
C ILE A 104 10.41 9.44 -18.57
N ASP A 105 9.15 9.17 -18.93
CA ASP A 105 8.33 10.03 -19.78
C ASP A 105 7.41 10.97 -19.01
N GLY A 106 7.22 10.74 -17.70
CA GLY A 106 6.40 11.58 -16.84
C GLY A 106 5.92 10.90 -15.56
N ASN A 107 5.01 11.57 -14.86
CA ASN A 107 4.40 11.06 -13.63
C ASN A 107 2.94 10.65 -13.90
N SER A 108 2.51 9.56 -13.28
CA SER A 108 1.12 9.12 -13.23
C SER A 108 0.74 8.76 -11.80
N THR A 109 -0.57 8.73 -11.52
CA THR A 109 -1.10 8.33 -10.22
C THR A 109 -2.11 7.22 -10.40
N GLU A 110 -2.03 6.22 -9.53
CA GLU A 110 -2.97 5.11 -9.45
C GLU A 110 -3.53 5.01 -8.04
N GLN A 111 -4.73 4.46 -7.89
CA GLN A 111 -5.39 4.33 -6.60
C GLN A 111 -5.93 2.90 -6.37
N ALA A 112 -5.93 2.49 -5.10
CA ALA A 112 -6.48 1.22 -4.63
C ALA A 112 -7.05 1.37 -3.23
N LYS A 113 -7.74 0.33 -2.74
CA LYS A 113 -8.30 0.23 -1.40
C LYS A 113 -7.74 -0.96 -0.64
#